data_AF-A0A3L7RLW3-F1
#
_entry.id   AF-A0A3L7RLW3-F1
#
_cell.length_a   1.000
_cell.length_b   1.000
_cell.length_c   1.000
_cell.angle_alpha   90.00
_cell.angle_beta   90.00
_cell.angle_gamma   90.00
#
_symmetry.space_group_name_H-M   'P 1'
#
loop_
_entity.id
_entity.type
_entity.pdbx_description
1 polymer ?
#
loop_
_entity_poly.entity_id
_entity_poly.type
_entity_poly.pdbx_seq_one_letter_code
_entity_poly.pdbx_strand_id
1 'polypeptide(L)'
;MVDQIGEGDSYLKLRPSIGICILNSVHFSQLAAYHSEFRLRTRSGLELTNCLEIHLLELPKYAPLEDNVRNADPRDQWMYFFRRAEGSTVEELLDRLPDPVFKRAVGVLEMISRTPDQRRHYDARLKWELDENTRIQTAFEEGEARVRIELIRTLEELLRLQISSDAELRGKSLEELQQRA
;
A
#
# COMPACT_ATOMS: atom_id res chain seq x y z
N MET A 1 20.81 -2.31 -4.19
CA MET A 1 21.82 -2.19 -3.10
C MET A 1 22.50 -0.83 -3.13
N VAL A 2 22.80 -0.26 -4.31
CA VAL A 2 23.40 1.09 -4.45
C VAL A 2 22.40 2.21 -4.12
N ASP A 3 21.10 2.04 -4.34
CA ASP A 3 20.09 3.09 -4.08
C ASP A 3 19.76 3.35 -2.60
N GLN A 4 20.38 2.63 -1.65
CA GLN A 4 20.11 2.80 -0.22
C GLN A 4 20.93 3.93 0.43
N ILE A 5 22.02 4.36 -0.21
CA ILE A 5 22.94 5.36 0.33
C ILE A 5 23.33 6.35 -0.78
N GLY A 6 23.36 7.64 -0.43
CA GLY A 6 23.85 8.69 -1.31
C GLY A 6 25.37 8.88 -1.22
N GLU A 7 25.91 9.75 -2.06
CA GLU A 7 27.32 10.11 -2.01
C GLU A 7 27.65 10.82 -0.68
N GLY A 8 28.57 10.26 0.11
CA GLY A 8 28.95 10.76 1.44
C GLY A 8 28.17 10.16 2.63
N ASP A 9 27.20 9.27 2.39
CA ASP A 9 26.52 8.56 3.47
C ASP A 9 27.39 7.48 4.11
N SER A 10 27.27 7.33 5.44
CA SER A 10 27.96 6.27 6.18
C SER A 10 27.36 4.90 5.87
N TYR A 11 28.23 3.92 5.59
CA TYR A 11 27.85 2.51 5.42
C TYR A 11 27.14 1.90 6.64
N LEU A 12 27.20 2.54 7.81
CA LEU A 12 26.40 2.16 8.99
C LEU A 12 24.88 2.35 8.80
N LYS A 13 24.46 3.10 7.77
CA LYS A 13 23.05 3.32 7.44
C LYS A 13 22.45 2.21 6.56
N LEU A 14 23.26 1.26 6.08
CA LEU A 14 22.79 0.16 5.23
C LEU A 14 21.78 -0.69 6.00
N ARG A 15 20.57 -0.78 5.44
CA ARG A 15 19.53 -1.67 5.95
C ARG A 15 19.80 -3.08 5.41
N PRO A 16 19.47 -4.13 6.19
CA PRO A 16 19.51 -5.49 5.69
C PRO A 16 18.79 -5.63 4.35
N SER A 17 19.46 -6.27 3.39
CA SER A 17 18.85 -6.69 2.13
C SER A 17 18.16 -8.03 2.35
N ILE A 18 16.84 -8.04 2.25
CA ILE A 18 16.01 -9.23 2.46
C ILE A 18 15.56 -9.77 1.10
N GLY A 19 16.01 -10.98 0.76
CA GLY A 19 15.51 -11.73 -0.38
C GLY A 19 14.39 -12.66 0.06
N ILE A 20 13.23 -12.62 -0.59
CA ILE A 20 12.13 -13.54 -0.32
C ILE A 20 11.87 -14.36 -1.59
N CYS A 21 12.03 -15.67 -1.49
CA CYS A 21 11.82 -16.63 -2.58
C CYS A 21 10.63 -17.53 -2.23
N ILE A 22 9.58 -17.47 -3.04
CA ILE A 22 8.38 -18.30 -2.88
C ILE A 22 8.43 -19.41 -3.93
N LEU A 23 8.35 -20.67 -3.51
CA LEU A 23 8.51 -21.84 -4.37
C LEU A 23 7.27 -22.71 -4.33
N ASN A 24 6.85 -23.19 -5.50
CA ASN A 24 5.76 -24.16 -5.65
C ASN A 24 6.25 -25.62 -5.72
N SER A 25 7.48 -25.88 -5.27
CA SER A 25 8.15 -27.18 -5.27
C SER A 25 8.91 -27.38 -3.97
N VAL A 26 9.15 -28.65 -3.60
CA VAL A 26 10.00 -29.00 -2.46
C VAL A 26 11.44 -29.11 -2.94
N HIS A 27 12.31 -28.25 -2.42
CA HIS A 27 13.75 -28.24 -2.67
C HIS A 27 14.55 -28.78 -1.49
N PHE A 28 14.08 -28.59 -0.25
CA PHE A 28 14.80 -29.04 0.95
C PHE A 28 14.01 -30.12 1.69
N SER A 29 13.94 -31.33 1.15
CA SER A 29 13.15 -32.42 1.74
C SER A 29 13.57 -32.79 3.16
N GLN A 30 14.83 -32.56 3.54
CA GLN A 30 15.30 -32.78 4.91
C GLN A 30 14.75 -31.78 5.95
N LEU A 31 14.17 -30.66 5.52
CA LEU A 31 13.59 -29.65 6.41
C LEU A 31 12.06 -29.76 6.37
N ALA A 32 11.43 -30.05 7.51
CA ALA A 32 9.97 -30.16 7.59
C ALA A 32 9.26 -28.80 7.50
N ALA A 33 9.91 -27.72 7.98
CA ALA A 33 9.34 -26.38 7.95
C ALA A 33 9.17 -25.87 6.51
N TYR A 34 8.08 -25.14 6.27
CA TYR A 34 7.86 -24.46 4.98
C TYR A 34 8.74 -23.22 4.81
N HIS A 35 9.20 -22.62 5.90
CA HIS A 35 10.03 -21.42 5.89
C HIS A 35 11.45 -21.78 6.31
N SER A 36 12.41 -21.52 5.41
CA SER A 36 13.84 -21.61 5.68
C SER A 36 14.47 -20.23 5.63
N GLU A 37 15.35 -19.94 6.59
CA GLU A 37 16.04 -18.67 6.71
C GLU A 37 17.55 -18.89 6.55
N PHE A 38 18.13 -18.23 5.55
CA PHE A 38 19.55 -18.35 5.23
C PHE A 38 20.26 -17.04 5.57
N ARG A 39 21.30 -17.16 6.40
CA ARG A 39 22.22 -16.07 6.77
C ARG A 39 23.66 -16.46 6.58
N LEU A 40 24.52 -15.48 6.35
CA LEU A 40 25.95 -15.68 6.19
C LEU A 40 26.63 -15.88 7.55
N ARG A 41 27.08 -17.11 7.81
CA ARG A 41 27.69 -17.52 9.08
C ARG A 41 28.88 -18.43 8.84
N THR A 42 29.79 -18.47 9.80
CA THR A 42 30.87 -19.45 9.86
C THR A 42 30.31 -20.86 10.11
N ARG A 43 31.13 -21.90 9.89
CA ARG A 43 30.73 -23.29 10.17
C ARG A 43 30.35 -23.54 11.63
N SER A 44 30.93 -22.80 12.56
CA SER A 44 30.62 -22.86 14.00
C SER A 44 29.39 -22.03 14.39
N GLY A 45 28.78 -21.30 13.46
CA GLY A 45 27.54 -20.55 13.68
C GLY A 45 27.72 -19.07 14.00
N LEU A 46 28.95 -18.55 14.11
CA LEU A 46 29.18 -17.11 14.26
C LEU A 46 28.71 -16.39 12.99
N GLU A 47 27.72 -15.51 13.12
CA GLU A 47 27.18 -14.70 12.03
C GLU A 47 28.23 -13.69 11.57
N LEU A 48 28.48 -13.62 10.25
CA LEU A 48 29.43 -12.67 9.69
C LEU A 48 28.82 -11.27 9.60
N THR A 49 27.55 -11.21 9.22
CA THR A 49 26.81 -9.96 9.00
C THR A 49 25.31 -10.23 8.95
N ASN A 50 24.52 -9.24 9.37
CA ASN A 50 23.07 -9.19 9.22
C ASN A 50 22.63 -8.41 7.97
N CYS A 51 23.57 -8.02 7.09
CA CYS A 51 23.26 -7.23 5.90
C CYS A 51 22.52 -8.00 4.80
N LEU A 52 22.50 -9.34 4.85
CA LEU A 52 21.84 -10.19 3.86
C LEU A 52 21.10 -11.34 4.54
N GLU A 53 19.79 -11.41 4.28
CA GLU A 53 18.94 -12.51 4.71
C GLU A 53 18.13 -13.03 3.51
N ILE A 54 18.07 -14.34 3.33
CA ILE A 54 17.25 -14.98 2.29
C ILE A 54 16.21 -15.85 2.98
N HIS A 55 14.94 -15.52 2.79
CA HIS A 55 13.81 -16.32 3.20
C HIS A 55 13.35 -17.15 2.01
N LEU A 56 13.24 -18.45 2.23
CA LEU A 56 12.74 -19.38 1.24
C LEU A 56 11.48 -20.04 1.79
N LEU A 57 10.38 -19.86 1.06
CA LEU A 57 9.04 -20.28 1.42
C LEU A 57 8.57 -21.37 0.44
N GLU A 58 8.53 -22.62 0.89
CA GLU A 58 8.09 -23.78 0.10
C GLU A 58 6.59 -24.02 0.31
N LEU A 59 5.77 -23.50 -0.61
CA LEU A 59 4.31 -23.61 -0.57
C LEU A 59 3.80 -25.06 -0.37
N PRO A 60 4.40 -26.11 -0.99
CA PRO A 60 3.92 -27.48 -0.81
C PRO A 60 3.99 -28.00 0.63
N LYS A 61 4.86 -27.43 1.46
CA LYS A 61 5.00 -27.81 2.87
C LYS A 61 4.03 -27.06 3.78
N TYR A 62 3.37 -26.02 3.27
CA TYR A 62 2.38 -25.28 4.02
C TYR A 62 1.07 -26.07 4.11
N ALA A 63 0.73 -26.49 5.32
CA ALA A 63 -0.51 -27.21 5.64
C ALA A 63 -1.28 -26.42 6.71
N PRO A 64 -2.21 -25.53 6.33
CA PRO A 64 -3.01 -24.80 7.30
C PRO A 64 -4.00 -25.75 7.99
N LEU A 65 -4.20 -25.56 9.30
CA LEU A 65 -5.40 -26.04 9.98
C LEU A 65 -6.55 -25.14 9.52
N GLU A 66 -7.55 -25.71 8.84
CA GLU A 66 -8.46 -24.99 7.93
C GLU A 66 -9.33 -23.88 8.57
N ASP A 67 -9.33 -23.75 9.89
CA ASP A 67 -10.25 -22.89 10.64
C ASP A 67 -9.61 -21.65 11.31
N ASN A 68 -8.28 -21.49 11.30
CA ASN A 68 -7.62 -20.45 12.14
C ASN A 68 -6.77 -19.40 11.40
N VAL A 69 -6.80 -19.32 10.07
CA VAL A 69 -5.93 -18.38 9.32
C VAL A 69 -6.16 -16.91 9.68
N ARG A 70 -7.40 -16.53 10.06
CA ARG A 70 -7.74 -15.16 10.45
C ARG A 70 -6.85 -14.62 11.58
N ASN A 71 -6.47 -15.48 12.52
CA ASN A 71 -5.65 -15.13 13.68
C ASN A 71 -4.22 -15.67 13.59
N ALA A 72 -3.81 -16.17 12.41
CA ALA A 72 -2.47 -16.71 12.20
C ALA A 72 -1.43 -15.58 12.08
N ASP A 73 -0.15 -15.95 12.16
CA ASP A 73 0.95 -15.02 11.87
C ASP A 73 0.79 -14.43 10.45
N PRO A 74 1.16 -13.17 10.22
CA PRO A 74 1.05 -12.56 8.89
C PRO A 74 1.71 -13.37 7.77
N ARG A 75 2.80 -14.10 8.06
CA ARG A 75 3.42 -14.99 7.06
C ARG A 75 2.52 -16.17 6.72
N ASP A 76 1.88 -16.79 7.70
CA ASP A 76 0.93 -17.88 7.46
C ASP A 76 -0.29 -17.38 6.67
N GLN A 77 -0.78 -16.18 6.94
CA GLN A 77 -1.84 -15.54 6.15
C GLN A 77 -1.44 -15.35 4.67
N TRP A 78 -0.20 -14.93 4.41
CA TRP A 78 0.34 -14.86 3.05
C TRP A 78 0.51 -16.23 2.40
N MET A 79 0.99 -17.23 3.14
CA MET A 79 1.11 -18.60 2.63
C MET A 79 -0.26 -19.19 2.29
N TYR A 80 -1.27 -18.93 3.11
CA TYR A 80 -2.65 -19.27 2.81
C TYR A 80 -3.12 -18.58 1.53
N PHE A 81 -2.91 -17.27 1.40
CA PHE A 81 -3.25 -16.51 0.20
C PHE A 81 -2.64 -17.15 -1.04
N PHE A 82 -1.32 -17.38 -1.08
CA PHE A 82 -0.66 -17.98 -2.24
C PHE A 82 -1.13 -19.41 -2.55
N ARG A 83 -1.55 -20.18 -1.54
CA ARG A 83 -1.99 -21.57 -1.70
C ARG A 83 -3.46 -21.71 -2.11
N ARG A 84 -4.32 -20.79 -1.67
CA ARG A 84 -5.79 -20.88 -1.77
C ARG A 84 -6.40 -19.84 -2.69
N ALA A 85 -5.63 -18.84 -3.13
CA ALA A 85 -6.13 -17.84 -4.06
C ALA A 85 -6.56 -18.44 -5.40
N GLU A 86 -5.94 -19.53 -5.82
CA GLU A 86 -6.43 -20.32 -6.94
C GLU A 86 -7.65 -21.15 -6.50
N GLY A 87 -8.82 -20.86 -7.09
CA GLY A 87 -10.06 -21.60 -6.84
C GLY A 87 -10.97 -21.02 -5.75
N SER A 88 -10.51 -20.05 -4.96
CA SER A 88 -11.37 -19.30 -4.03
C SER A 88 -11.98 -18.07 -4.69
N THR A 89 -13.18 -17.67 -4.23
CA THR A 89 -13.78 -16.40 -4.63
C THR A 89 -13.13 -15.23 -3.88
N VAL A 90 -13.33 -14.02 -4.40
CA VAL A 90 -12.86 -12.78 -3.76
C VAL A 90 -13.50 -12.60 -2.39
N GLU A 91 -14.80 -12.88 -2.27
CA GLU A 91 -15.53 -12.81 -1.02
C GLU A 91 -14.97 -13.78 0.02
N GLU A 92 -14.67 -15.03 -0.38
CA GLU A 92 -14.08 -16.04 0.50
C GLU A 92 -12.68 -15.65 1.00
N LEU A 93 -11.85 -15.11 0.10
CA LEU A 93 -10.50 -14.66 0.46
C LEU A 93 -10.56 -13.49 1.44
N LEU A 94 -11.41 -12.50 1.19
CA LEU A 94 -11.52 -11.31 2.05
C LEU A 94 -12.20 -11.61 3.39
N ASP A 95 -13.10 -12.59 3.44
CA ASP A 95 -13.70 -13.08 4.67
C ASP A 95 -12.65 -13.78 5.54
N ARG A 96 -11.76 -14.59 4.95
CA ARG A 96 -10.69 -15.30 5.67
C ARG A 96 -9.46 -14.43 5.96
N LEU A 97 -9.23 -13.40 5.16
CA LEU A 97 -8.09 -12.49 5.25
C LEU A 97 -8.60 -11.03 5.28
N PRO A 98 -9.17 -10.58 6.42
CA PRO A 98 -9.85 -9.28 6.50
C PRO A 98 -8.89 -8.08 6.45
N ASP A 99 -7.60 -8.30 6.66
CA ASP A 99 -6.62 -7.24 6.76
C ASP A 99 -6.51 -6.42 5.46
N PRO A 100 -6.36 -5.07 5.54
CA PRO A 100 -6.35 -4.19 4.36
C PRO A 100 -5.27 -4.52 3.33
N VAL A 101 -4.17 -5.15 3.75
CA VAL A 101 -3.11 -5.58 2.84
C VAL A 101 -3.61 -6.66 1.87
N PHE A 102 -4.46 -7.58 2.33
CA PHE A 102 -5.03 -8.64 1.50
C PHE A 102 -6.14 -8.12 0.60
N LYS A 103 -6.89 -7.08 1.00
CA LYS A 103 -7.81 -6.37 0.10
C LYS A 103 -7.10 -5.85 -1.16
N ARG A 104 -5.92 -5.24 -0.99
CA ARG A 104 -5.11 -4.81 -2.13
C ARG A 104 -4.57 -5.99 -2.93
N ALA A 105 -4.07 -7.03 -2.26
CA ALA A 105 -3.51 -8.20 -2.93
C ALA A 105 -4.56 -8.95 -3.78
N VAL A 106 -5.77 -9.14 -3.26
CA VAL A 106 -6.91 -9.72 -3.98
C VAL A 106 -7.30 -8.85 -5.18
N GLY A 107 -7.32 -7.52 -5.02
CA GLY A 107 -7.59 -6.61 -6.14
C GLY A 107 -6.55 -6.72 -7.26
N VAL A 108 -5.26 -6.83 -6.91
CA VAL A 108 -4.18 -7.06 -7.89
C VAL A 108 -4.35 -8.43 -8.56
N LEU A 109 -4.68 -9.47 -7.79
CA LEU A 109 -4.91 -10.81 -8.34
C LEU A 109 -6.08 -10.82 -9.34
N GLU A 110 -7.21 -10.20 -8.99
CA GLU A 110 -8.33 -10.03 -9.92
C GLU A 110 -7.92 -9.29 -11.19
N MET A 111 -7.15 -8.20 -11.06
CA MET A 111 -6.68 -7.44 -12.21
C MET A 111 -5.82 -8.32 -13.14
N ILE A 112 -4.93 -9.15 -12.56
CA ILE A 112 -4.03 -10.02 -13.33
C ILE A 112 -4.79 -11.19 -13.95
N SER A 113 -5.79 -11.77 -13.27
CA SER A 113 -6.55 -12.93 -13.77
C SER A 113 -7.55 -12.59 -14.89
N ARG A 114 -7.85 -11.31 -15.10
CA ARG A 114 -8.78 -10.82 -16.12
C ARG A 114 -8.20 -10.87 -17.54
N THR A 115 -9.08 -11.14 -18.51
CA THR A 115 -8.78 -10.97 -19.95
C THR A 115 -8.57 -9.49 -20.30
N PRO A 116 -7.95 -9.15 -21.45
CA PRO A 116 -7.72 -7.75 -21.84
C PRO A 116 -8.99 -6.88 -21.81
N ASP A 117 -10.15 -7.43 -22.20
CA ASP A 117 -11.43 -6.73 -22.11
C ASP A 117 -11.88 -6.48 -20.68
N GLN A 118 -11.78 -7.50 -19.83
CA GLN A 118 -12.14 -7.40 -18.42
C GLN A 118 -11.22 -6.44 -17.64
N ARG A 119 -9.94 -6.35 -18.03
CA ARG A 119 -8.98 -5.36 -17.51
C ARG A 119 -9.38 -3.95 -17.90
N ARG A 120 -9.74 -3.70 -19.17
CA ARG A 120 -10.25 -2.39 -19.61
C ARG A 120 -11.49 -1.94 -18.83
N HIS A 121 -12.44 -2.84 -18.58
CA HIS A 121 -13.61 -2.54 -17.77
C HIS A 121 -13.26 -2.25 -16.30
N TYR A 122 -12.29 -2.97 -15.74
CA TYR A 122 -11.79 -2.72 -14.40
C TYR A 122 -11.13 -1.34 -14.29
N ASP A 123 -10.19 -1.03 -15.19
CA ASP A 123 -9.49 0.25 -15.21
C ASP A 123 -10.45 1.42 -15.42
N ALA A 124 -11.47 1.23 -16.27
CA ALA A 124 -12.53 2.21 -16.47
C ALA A 124 -13.37 2.42 -15.19
N ARG A 125 -13.71 1.36 -14.47
CA ARG A 125 -14.43 1.45 -13.18
C ARG A 125 -13.59 2.16 -12.13
N LEU A 126 -12.33 1.77 -11.98
CA LEU A 126 -11.39 2.38 -11.04
C LEU A 126 -11.17 3.87 -11.37
N LYS A 127 -11.02 4.19 -12.64
CA LYS A 127 -10.94 5.58 -13.10
C LYS A 127 -12.20 6.36 -12.75
N TRP A 128 -13.38 5.79 -12.98
CA TRP A 128 -14.65 6.44 -12.65
C TRP A 128 -14.79 6.72 -11.15
N GLU A 129 -14.42 5.77 -10.29
CA GLU A 129 -14.43 5.97 -8.83
C GLU A 129 -13.47 7.09 -8.40
N LEU A 130 -12.26 7.14 -8.98
CA LEU A 130 -11.29 8.20 -8.70
C LEU A 130 -11.76 9.57 -9.20
N ASP A 131 -12.32 9.62 -10.41
CA ASP A 131 -12.85 10.84 -11.02
C ASP A 131 -14.05 11.37 -10.19
N GLU A 132 -14.93 10.49 -9.71
CA GLU A 132 -16.08 10.88 -8.88
C GLU A 132 -15.66 11.39 -7.49
N ASN A 133 -14.71 10.70 -6.84
CA ASN A 133 -14.14 11.16 -5.57
C ASN A 133 -13.46 12.53 -5.73
N THR A 134 -12.70 12.71 -6.81
CA THR A 134 -12.06 13.98 -7.13
C THR A 134 -13.11 15.07 -7.37
N ARG A 135 -14.17 14.77 -8.12
CA ARG A 135 -15.27 15.71 -8.40
C ARG A 135 -15.95 16.18 -7.11
N ILE A 136 -16.26 15.25 -6.20
CA ILE A 136 -16.88 15.57 -4.91
C ILE A 136 -15.92 16.42 -4.06
N GLN A 137 -14.64 16.04 -3.99
CA GLN A 137 -13.63 16.75 -3.21
C GLN A 137 -13.41 18.17 -3.73
N THR A 138 -13.23 18.35 -5.04
CA THR A 138 -13.10 19.67 -5.67
C THR A 138 -14.35 20.52 -5.45
N ALA A 139 -15.56 19.96 -5.57
CA ALA A 139 -16.79 20.70 -5.30
C ALA A 139 -16.90 21.16 -3.84
N PHE A 140 -16.44 20.34 -2.90
CA PHE A 140 -16.37 20.70 -1.48
C PHE A 140 -15.36 21.84 -1.23
N GLU A 141 -14.15 21.71 -1.77
CA GLU A 141 -13.08 22.71 -1.65
C GLU A 141 -13.49 24.06 -2.27
N GLU A 142 -14.12 24.04 -3.44
CA GLU A 142 -14.66 25.24 -4.08
C GLU A 142 -15.80 25.88 -3.29
N GLY A 143 -16.60 25.08 -2.58
CA GLY A 143 -17.66 25.56 -1.70
C GLY A 143 -17.09 26.28 -0.49
N GLU A 144 -16.13 25.66 0.20
CA GLU A 144 -15.41 26.25 1.33
C GLU A 144 -14.69 27.55 0.94
N ALA A 145 -14.00 27.55 -0.22
CA ALA A 145 -13.34 28.73 -0.73
C ALA A 145 -14.35 29.87 -0.99
N ARG A 146 -15.51 29.58 -1.61
CA ARG A 146 -16.56 30.58 -1.85
C ARG A 146 -17.08 31.22 -0.57
N VAL A 147 -17.43 30.40 0.43
CA VAL A 147 -17.91 30.91 1.73
C VAL A 147 -16.86 31.80 2.39
N ARG A 148 -15.59 31.41 2.31
CA ARG A 148 -14.50 32.18 2.90
C ARG A 148 -14.21 33.49 2.16
N ILE A 149 -14.28 33.48 0.84
CA ILE A 149 -14.17 34.70 0.02
C ILE A 149 -15.31 35.67 0.36
N GLU A 150 -16.53 35.17 0.51
CA GLU A 150 -17.69 35.97 0.91
C GLU A 150 -17.48 36.59 2.30
N LEU A 151 -16.99 35.81 3.27
CA LEU A 151 -16.66 36.29 4.61
C LEU A 151 -15.60 37.40 4.60
N ILE A 152 -14.49 37.21 3.87
CA ILE A 152 -13.41 38.20 3.77
C ILE A 152 -13.97 39.52 3.23
N ARG A 153 -14.84 39.47 2.21
CA ARG A 153 -15.47 40.66 1.65
C ARG A 153 -16.38 41.37 2.64
N THR A 154 -17.23 40.63 3.35
CA THR A 154 -18.10 41.21 4.38
C THR A 154 -17.27 41.89 5.48
N LEU A 155 -16.14 41.31 5.87
CA LEU A 155 -15.23 41.90 6.86
C LEU A 155 -14.51 43.14 6.30
N GLU A 156 -14.01 43.11 5.07
CA GLU A 156 -13.39 44.25 4.40
C GLU A 156 -14.37 45.44 4.32
N GLU A 157 -15.64 45.19 4.00
CA GLU A 157 -16.71 46.19 3.98
C GLU A 157 -17.01 46.78 5.37
N LEU A 158 -17.16 45.94 6.39
CA LEU A 158 -17.42 46.37 7.77
C LEU A 158 -16.27 47.22 8.34
N LEU A 159 -15.03 46.83 8.03
CA LEU A 159 -13.82 47.51 8.51
C LEU A 159 -13.41 48.70 7.63
N ARG A 160 -14.15 49.00 6.56
CA ARG A 160 -13.84 50.05 5.57
C ARG A 160 -12.44 49.93 4.95
N LEU A 161 -12.01 48.69 4.72
CA LEU A 161 -10.77 48.39 4.01
C LEU A 161 -11.00 48.43 2.49
N GLN A 162 -9.92 48.42 1.72
CA GLN A 162 -10.00 48.25 0.27
C GLN A 162 -10.52 46.85 -0.04
N ILE A 163 -11.63 46.76 -0.78
CA ILE A 163 -12.27 45.50 -1.15
C ILE A 163 -11.41 44.76 -2.18
N SER A 164 -11.05 43.52 -1.87
CA SER A 164 -10.30 42.63 -2.76
C SER A 164 -11.15 42.11 -3.91
N SER A 165 -10.56 41.99 -5.11
CA SER A 165 -11.28 41.46 -6.26
C SER A 165 -11.45 39.93 -6.17
N ASP A 166 -12.49 39.41 -6.81
CA ASP A 166 -12.78 37.97 -6.79
C ASP A 166 -11.70 37.14 -7.49
N ALA A 167 -11.09 37.72 -8.52
CA ALA A 167 -10.01 37.09 -9.26
C ALA A 167 -8.74 36.95 -8.40
N GLU A 168 -8.44 37.96 -7.58
CA GLU A 168 -7.30 37.92 -6.65
C GLU A 168 -7.50 36.92 -5.50
N LEU A 169 -8.73 36.74 -5.04
CA LEU A 169 -9.04 35.80 -3.95
C LEU A 169 -9.20 34.35 -4.43
N ARG A 170 -9.77 34.13 -5.63
CA ARG A 170 -9.87 32.78 -6.23
C ARG A 170 -8.53 32.21 -6.70
N GLY A 171 -7.52 33.07 -6.90
CA GLY A 171 -6.15 32.64 -7.21
C GLY A 171 -5.34 32.15 -6.01
N LYS A 172 -5.91 32.21 -4.79
CA LYS A 172 -5.24 31.82 -3.54
C LYS A 172 -5.68 30.44 -3.06
N SER A 173 -4.77 29.71 -2.41
CA SER A 173 -5.09 28.42 -1.80
C SER A 173 -6.00 28.58 -0.57
N LEU A 174 -6.68 27.51 -0.15
CA LEU A 174 -7.51 27.50 1.06
C LEU A 174 -6.72 27.93 2.32
N GLU A 175 -5.46 27.53 2.43
CA GLU A 175 -4.57 27.91 3.53
C GLU A 175 -4.23 29.42 3.51
N GLU A 176 -4.00 29.99 2.33
CA GLU A 176 -3.73 31.42 2.16
C GLU A 176 -4.96 32.29 2.46
N LEU A 177 -6.16 31.78 2.14
CA LEU A 177 -7.43 32.41 2.54
C LEU A 177 -7.68 32.28 4.05
N GLN A 178 -7.17 31.23 4.70
CA GLN A 178 -7.27 31.06 6.15
C GLN A 178 -6.43 32.06 6.94
N GLN A 179 -5.24 32.42 6.45
CA GLN A 179 -4.35 33.36 7.13
C GLN A 179 -4.79 34.83 7.01
N ARG A 180 -5.73 35.11 6.09
CA ARG A 180 -6.17 36.47 5.75
C ARG A 180 -7.50 36.87 6.39
N ALA A 181 -8.33 35.90 6.79
CA ALA A 181 -9.60 36.11 7.50
C ALA A 181 -9.35 36.29 8.99
#